data_AF-A0AAX1NDF0-F1
#
_entry.id   AF-A0AAX1NDF0-F1
#
_cell.length_a   1.000
_cell.length_b   1.000
_cell.length_c   1.000
_cell.angle_alpha   90.00
_cell.angle_beta   90.00
_cell.angle_gamma   90.00
#
_symmetry.space_group_name_H-M   'P 1'
#
loop_
_entity.id
_entity.type
_entity.pdbx_description
1 polymer ?
#
loop_
_entity_poly.entity_id
_entity_poly.type
_entity_poly.pdbx_seq_one_letter_code
_entity_poly.pdbx_strand_id
1 'polypeptide(L)'
;MTDTKDVTSKYELLKKEIYDMSEKTANWSEGHKSKSFWIYMGIAFSSSCITFLVAIGDDLGEDLHFAVKCLTLIFSACSALLAAWDGFFNHKELWVNYSETRNHLRTLLFELKMLKEEDRDDDKVLNRFYSQYKDIVHESNSKWKELRTDD
;
A
#
# COMPACT_ATOMS: atom_id res chain seq x y z
N MET A 1 10.95 -27.45 39.04
CA MET A 1 10.58 -26.04 39.22
C MET A 1 11.71 -25.19 38.67
N THR A 2 11.60 -24.80 37.41
CA THR A 2 12.44 -23.76 36.80
C THR A 2 11.48 -22.92 35.98
N ASP A 3 10.92 -21.91 36.64
CA ASP A 3 10.14 -20.84 36.06
C ASP A 3 11.07 -20.04 35.15
N THR A 4 11.18 -20.44 33.88
CA THR A 4 11.80 -19.62 32.83
C THR A 4 10.88 -18.44 32.55
N LYS A 5 10.92 -17.45 33.43
CA LYS A 5 10.45 -16.10 33.10
C LYS A 5 11.30 -15.62 31.92
N ASP A 6 10.67 -15.59 30.77
CA ASP A 6 11.11 -14.86 29.58
C ASP A 6 11.28 -13.38 29.95
N VAL A 7 12.44 -13.02 30.51
CA VAL A 7 12.83 -11.62 30.71
C VAL A 7 13.37 -11.13 29.36
N THR A 8 12.46 -10.97 28.40
CA THR A 8 12.78 -10.32 27.14
C THR A 8 13.16 -8.87 27.48
N SER A 9 14.39 -8.45 27.18
CA SER A 9 14.83 -7.08 27.48
C SER A 9 13.95 -6.06 26.74
N LYS A 10 13.77 -4.85 27.32
CA LYS A 10 13.00 -3.78 26.66
C LYS A 10 13.50 -3.49 25.24
N TYR A 11 14.82 -3.60 25.06
CA TYR A 11 15.46 -3.52 23.76
C TYR A 11 14.95 -4.60 22.77
N GLU A 12 14.94 -5.88 23.17
CA GLU A 12 14.47 -6.96 22.29
C GLU A 12 12.97 -6.85 22.00
N LEU A 13 12.17 -6.41 22.97
CA LEU A 13 10.75 -6.13 22.76
C LEU A 13 10.53 -5.00 21.72
N LEU A 14 11.21 -3.87 21.89
CA LEU A 14 11.08 -2.73 20.97
C LEU A 14 11.58 -3.08 19.56
N LYS A 15 12.70 -3.78 19.47
CA LYS A 15 13.27 -4.27 18.21
C LYS A 15 12.31 -5.21 17.48
N LYS A 16 11.68 -6.14 18.21
CA LYS A 16 10.68 -7.05 17.66
C LYS A 16 9.45 -6.30 17.17
N GLU A 17 8.93 -5.36 17.96
CA GLU A 17 7.74 -4.58 17.59
C GLU A 17 7.99 -3.73 16.32
N ILE A 18 9.12 -3.05 16.23
CA ILE A 18 9.50 -2.27 15.03
C ILE A 18 9.64 -3.19 13.82
N TYR A 19 10.25 -4.37 14.00
CA TYR A 19 10.39 -5.36 12.93
C TYR A 19 9.03 -5.87 12.43
N ASP A 20 8.17 -6.34 13.35
CA ASP A 20 6.86 -6.88 13.04
C ASP A 20 5.97 -5.83 12.36
N MET A 21 6.04 -4.57 12.81
CA MET A 21 5.33 -3.47 12.16
C MET A 21 5.88 -3.17 10.77
N SER A 22 7.21 -3.22 10.59
CA SER A 22 7.83 -3.01 9.27
C SER A 22 7.41 -4.06 8.24
N GLU A 23 7.27 -5.33 8.67
CA GLU A 23 6.83 -6.44 7.83
C GLU A 23 5.34 -6.35 7.50
N LYS A 24 4.48 -6.03 8.49
CA LYS A 24 3.05 -5.76 8.23
C LYS A 24 2.87 -4.66 7.20
N THR A 25 3.61 -3.57 7.37
CA THR A 25 3.58 -2.42 6.45
C THR A 25 4.08 -2.80 5.06
N ALA A 26 5.09 -3.67 4.95
CA ALA A 26 5.56 -4.21 3.67
C ALA A 26 4.46 -5.00 2.95
N ASN A 27 3.81 -5.92 3.66
CA ASN A 27 2.73 -6.74 3.10
C ASN A 27 1.54 -5.90 2.64
N TRP A 28 1.15 -4.88 3.41
CA TRP A 28 0.09 -3.94 3.01
C TRP A 28 0.49 -3.14 1.77
N SER A 29 1.72 -2.62 1.73
CA SER A 29 2.26 -1.88 0.59
C SER A 29 2.21 -2.73 -0.70
N GLU A 30 2.67 -3.98 -0.66
CA GLU A 30 2.66 -4.88 -1.81
C GLU A 30 1.24 -5.23 -2.28
N GLY A 31 0.33 -5.50 -1.35
CA GLY A 31 -1.07 -5.74 -1.65
C GLY A 31 -1.74 -4.56 -2.37
N HIS A 32 -1.49 -3.35 -1.90
CA HIS A 32 -2.01 -2.13 -2.54
C HIS A 32 -1.36 -1.83 -3.89
N LYS A 33 -0.05 -2.08 -4.04
CA LYS A 33 0.67 -1.94 -5.32
C LYS A 33 0.08 -2.82 -6.40
N SER A 34 -0.14 -4.10 -6.11
CA SER A 34 -0.70 -5.06 -7.07
C SER A 34 -2.10 -4.64 -7.51
N LYS A 35 -2.97 -4.27 -6.56
CA LYS A 35 -4.33 -3.81 -6.88
C LYS A 35 -4.35 -2.56 -7.76
N SER A 36 -3.56 -1.55 -7.42
CA SER A 36 -3.45 -0.33 -8.22
C SER A 36 -2.96 -0.64 -9.64
N PHE A 37 -1.94 -1.50 -9.78
CA PHE A 37 -1.44 -1.92 -11.09
C PHE A 37 -2.51 -2.60 -11.94
N TRP A 38 -3.26 -3.55 -11.37
CA TRP A 38 -4.32 -4.26 -12.11
C TRP A 38 -5.47 -3.34 -12.55
N ILE A 39 -5.82 -2.35 -11.74
CA ILE A 39 -6.84 -1.35 -12.10
C ILE A 39 -6.36 -0.51 -13.28
N TYR A 40 -5.14 0.05 -13.21
CA TYR A 40 -4.57 0.83 -14.32
C TYR A 40 -4.45 -0.01 -15.59
N MET A 41 -4.02 -1.27 -15.47
CA MET A 41 -3.93 -2.18 -16.62
C MET A 41 -5.31 -2.46 -17.23
N GLY A 42 -6.35 -2.66 -16.41
CA GLY A 42 -7.72 -2.87 -16.86
C GLY A 42 -8.31 -1.66 -17.60
N ILE A 43 -8.05 -0.44 -17.11
CA ILE A 43 -8.44 0.80 -17.77
C ILE A 43 -7.72 0.95 -19.12
N ALA A 44 -6.40 0.74 -19.15
CA ALA A 44 -5.60 0.86 -20.36
C ALA A 44 -6.01 -0.17 -21.43
N PHE A 45 -6.24 -1.42 -21.01
CA PHE A 45 -6.72 -2.48 -21.88
C PHE A 45 -8.10 -2.14 -22.45
N SER A 46 -9.05 -1.75 -21.61
CA SER A 46 -10.40 -1.39 -22.04
C SER A 46 -10.39 -0.20 -23.00
N SER A 47 -9.56 0.82 -22.73
CA SER A 47 -9.38 1.97 -23.61
C SER A 47 -8.78 1.59 -24.97
N SER A 48 -7.84 0.65 -24.98
CA SER A 48 -7.24 0.13 -26.21
C SER A 48 -8.26 -0.67 -27.03
N CYS A 49 -9.07 -1.51 -26.37
CA CYS A 49 -10.17 -2.24 -27.01
C CYS A 49 -11.20 -1.29 -27.62
N ILE A 50 -11.61 -0.24 -26.90
CA ILE A 50 -12.51 0.80 -27.42
C ILE A 50 -11.91 1.42 -28.68
N THR A 51 -10.63 1.83 -28.63
CA THR A 51 -9.95 2.46 -29.77
C THR A 51 -9.93 1.53 -30.99
N PHE A 52 -9.59 0.26 -30.78
CA PHE A 52 -9.56 -0.73 -31.86
C PHE A 52 -10.95 -0.99 -32.44
N LEU A 53 -11.96 -1.20 -31.58
CA LEU A 53 -13.34 -1.45 -31.98
C LEU A 53 -13.94 -0.28 -32.76
N VAL A 54 -13.67 0.95 -32.33
CA VAL A 54 -14.10 2.15 -33.05
C VAL A 54 -13.40 2.26 -34.40
N ALA A 55 -12.09 1.99 -34.47
CA ALA A 55 -11.33 2.09 -35.71
C ALA A 55 -11.78 1.10 -36.79
N ILE A 56 -12.13 -0.13 -36.42
CA ILE A 56 -12.60 -1.15 -37.38
C ILE A 56 -14.11 -1.14 -37.61
N GLY A 57 -14.86 -0.43 -36.77
CA GLY A 57 -16.32 -0.53 -36.73
C GLY A 57 -17.00 -0.06 -38.02
N ASP A 58 -16.46 0.96 -38.66
CA ASP A 58 -17.03 1.55 -39.88
C ASP A 58 -16.76 0.72 -41.14
N ASP A 59 -15.75 -0.18 -41.11
CA ASP A 59 -15.35 -1.03 -42.24
C ASP A 59 -16.05 -2.41 -42.25
N LEU A 60 -16.87 -2.70 -41.23
CA LEU A 60 -17.55 -3.98 -41.05
C LEU A 60 -19.00 -3.95 -41.56
N GLY A 61 -19.51 -5.10 -42.02
CA GLY A 61 -20.91 -5.22 -42.47
C GLY A 61 -21.93 -4.89 -41.39
N GLU A 62 -23.16 -4.51 -41.80
CA GLU A 62 -24.22 -3.99 -40.91
C GLU A 62 -24.50 -4.86 -39.67
N ASP A 63 -24.48 -6.19 -39.81
CA ASP A 63 -24.71 -7.13 -38.71
C ASP A 63 -23.60 -7.09 -37.64
N LEU A 64 -22.34 -6.89 -38.06
CA LEU A 64 -21.19 -6.83 -37.16
C LEU A 64 -21.04 -5.45 -36.51
N HIS A 65 -21.46 -4.39 -37.20
CA HIS A 65 -21.41 -3.03 -36.70
C HIS A 65 -22.26 -2.85 -35.41
N PHE A 66 -23.42 -3.50 -35.32
CA PHE A 66 -24.21 -3.49 -34.08
C PHE A 66 -23.47 -4.18 -32.91
N ALA A 67 -22.85 -5.33 -33.16
CA ALA A 67 -22.07 -6.05 -32.14
C ALA A 67 -20.87 -5.22 -31.65
N VAL A 68 -20.15 -4.56 -32.57
CA VAL A 68 -19.02 -3.67 -32.25
C VAL A 68 -19.45 -2.51 -31.36
N LYS A 69 -20.60 -1.88 -31.65
CA LYS A 69 -21.17 -0.81 -30.80
C LYS A 69 -21.48 -1.29 -29.39
N CYS A 70 -22.14 -2.44 -29.25
CA CYS A 70 -22.43 -3.04 -27.94
C CYS A 70 -21.16 -3.35 -27.14
N LEU A 71 -20.13 -3.92 -27.79
CA LEU A 71 -18.85 -4.19 -27.15
C LEU A 71 -18.13 -2.92 -26.71
N THR A 72 -18.14 -1.89 -27.56
CA THR A 72 -17.54 -0.58 -27.24
C THR A 72 -18.19 0.03 -26.00
N LEU A 73 -19.52 -0.02 -25.90
CA LEU A 73 -20.26 0.44 -24.74
C LEU A 73 -19.92 -0.34 -23.47
N ILE A 74 -19.78 -1.67 -23.57
CA ILE A 74 -19.37 -2.52 -22.44
C ILE A 74 -17.98 -2.11 -21.94
N PHE A 75 -16.99 -2.00 -22.83
CA PHE A 75 -15.64 -1.59 -22.43
C PHE A 75 -15.61 -0.16 -21.87
N SER A 76 -16.43 0.74 -22.40
CA SER A 76 -16.56 2.11 -21.88
C SER A 76 -17.12 2.10 -20.46
N ALA A 77 -18.18 1.32 -20.21
CA ALA A 77 -18.76 1.17 -18.87
C ALA A 77 -17.77 0.52 -17.89
N CYS A 78 -17.05 -0.53 -18.31
CA CYS A 78 -16.00 -1.15 -17.51
C CYS A 78 -14.89 -0.17 -17.15
N SER A 79 -14.44 0.66 -18.11
CA SER A 79 -13.41 1.68 -17.88
C SER A 79 -13.89 2.70 -16.84
N ALA A 80 -15.13 3.16 -16.93
CA ALA A 80 -15.72 4.08 -15.97
C ALA A 80 -15.84 3.48 -14.56
N LEU A 81 -16.27 2.21 -14.46
CA LEU A 81 -16.34 1.50 -13.18
C LEU A 81 -14.95 1.32 -12.55
N LEU A 82 -13.94 0.94 -13.34
CA LEU A 82 -12.57 0.80 -12.86
C LEU A 82 -11.98 2.14 -12.41
N ALA A 83 -12.27 3.23 -13.14
CA ALA A 83 -11.82 4.57 -12.77
C ALA A 83 -12.50 5.05 -11.46
N ALA A 84 -13.80 4.83 -11.30
CA ALA A 84 -14.51 5.13 -10.06
C ALA A 84 -13.98 4.29 -8.88
N TRP A 85 -13.65 3.02 -9.13
CA TRP A 85 -13.04 2.14 -8.14
C TRP A 85 -11.63 2.60 -7.75
N ASP A 86 -10.79 3.04 -8.71
CA ASP A 86 -9.47 3.60 -8.43
C ASP A 86 -9.59 4.84 -7.52
N GLY A 87 -10.50 5.76 -7.87
CA GLY A 87 -10.75 6.98 -7.11
C GLY A 87 -11.21 6.70 -5.68
N PHE A 88 -12.18 5.79 -5.50
CA PHE A 88 -12.73 5.49 -4.18
C PHE A 88 -11.72 4.80 -3.23
N PHE A 89 -10.91 3.88 -3.74
CA PHE A 89 -10.00 3.10 -2.90
C PHE A 89 -8.60 3.68 -2.78
N ASN A 90 -8.23 4.59 -3.69
CA ASN A 90 -6.96 5.30 -3.74
C ASN A 90 -5.75 4.41 -3.42
N HIS A 91 -5.72 3.22 -4.05
CA HIS A 91 -4.76 2.17 -3.72
C HIS A 91 -3.31 2.60 -3.95
N LYS A 92 -3.08 3.53 -4.87
CA LYS A 92 -1.77 4.09 -5.15
C LYS A 92 -1.23 4.89 -3.95
N GLU A 93 -2.04 5.77 -3.38
CA GLU A 93 -1.60 6.61 -2.24
C GLU A 93 -1.41 5.78 -0.98
N LEU A 94 -2.26 4.77 -0.75
CA LEU A 94 -2.07 3.79 0.31
C LEU A 94 -0.76 3.00 0.13
N TRP A 95 -0.46 2.56 -1.09
CA TRP A 95 0.81 1.88 -1.39
C TRP A 95 2.01 2.76 -1.03
N VAL A 96 1.99 4.04 -1.44
CA VAL A 96 3.06 5.00 -1.18
C VAL A 96 3.20 5.25 0.32
N ASN A 97 2.11 5.55 1.04
CA ASN A 97 2.11 5.78 2.49
C ASN A 97 2.75 4.60 3.24
N TYR A 98 2.31 3.37 2.96
CA TYR A 98 2.90 2.20 3.61
C TYR A 98 4.36 1.96 3.17
N SER A 99 4.72 2.21 1.91
CA SER A 99 6.11 2.05 1.49
C SER A 99 7.05 3.03 2.22
N GLU A 100 6.61 4.27 2.43
CA GLU A 100 7.35 5.29 3.18
C GLU A 100 7.49 4.89 4.66
N THR A 101 6.37 4.55 5.31
CA THR A 101 6.34 4.06 6.70
C THR A 101 7.29 2.88 6.91
N ARG A 102 7.29 1.91 5.98
CA ARG A 102 8.21 0.76 6.03
C ARG A 102 9.67 1.21 6.01
N ASN A 103 10.02 2.16 5.15
CA ASN A 103 11.40 2.64 5.04
C ASN A 103 11.83 3.36 6.33
N HIS A 104 10.97 4.19 6.92
CA HIS A 104 11.25 4.83 8.21
C HIS A 104 11.42 3.81 9.34
N LEU A 105 10.53 2.81 9.43
CA LEU A 105 10.64 1.74 10.42
C LEU A 105 11.92 0.90 10.25
N ARG A 106 12.31 0.58 9.01
CA ARG A 106 13.56 -0.16 8.74
C ARG A 106 14.80 0.66 9.08
N THR A 107 14.76 1.97 8.85
CA THR A 107 15.84 2.89 9.26
C THR A 107 15.97 2.91 10.78
N LEU A 108 14.84 3.10 11.48
CA LEU A 108 14.80 3.08 12.94
C LEU A 108 15.28 1.72 13.52
N LEU A 109 14.90 0.61 12.89
CA LEU A 109 15.35 -0.72 13.28
C LEU A 109 16.87 -0.89 13.09
N PHE A 110 17.42 -0.36 12.01
CA PHE A 110 18.85 -0.40 11.75
C PHE A 110 19.62 0.41 12.80
N GLU A 111 19.17 1.64 13.08
CA GLU A 111 19.74 2.49 14.13
C GLU A 111 19.69 1.81 15.50
N LEU A 112 18.56 1.19 15.85
CA LEU A 112 18.40 0.45 17.10
C LEU A 112 19.38 -0.73 17.17
N LYS A 113 19.56 -1.49 16.09
CA LYS A 113 20.51 -2.62 16.03
C LYS A 113 21.98 -2.18 16.15
N MET A 114 22.29 -0.96 15.74
CA MET A 114 23.63 -0.37 15.82
C MET A 114 23.96 0.23 17.20
N LEU A 115 23.02 0.20 18.15
CA LEU A 115 23.31 0.61 19.53
C LEU A 115 24.41 -0.25 20.15
N LYS A 116 25.31 0.42 20.87
CA LYS A 116 26.30 -0.23 21.73
C LYS A 116 25.60 -0.94 22.88
N GLU A 117 26.25 -1.97 23.43
CA GLU A 117 25.66 -2.76 24.54
C GLU A 117 25.32 -1.89 25.76
N GLU A 118 26.15 -0.90 26.08
CA GLU A 118 25.90 0.06 27.17
C GLU A 118 24.60 0.85 27.00
N ASP A 119 24.22 1.17 25.75
CA ASP A 119 23.01 1.95 25.44
C ASP A 119 21.74 1.09 25.34
N ARG A 120 21.89 -0.24 25.28
CA ARG A 120 20.75 -1.18 25.14
C ARG A 120 19.94 -1.33 26.42
N ASP A 121 20.53 -1.02 27.56
CA ASP A 121 19.87 -1.02 28.86
C ASP A 121 19.54 0.41 29.36
N ASP A 122 19.90 1.46 28.60
CA ASP A 122 19.54 2.84 28.92
C ASP A 122 18.08 3.14 28.53
N ASP A 123 17.24 3.24 29.55
CA ASP A 123 15.82 3.59 29.42
C ASP A 123 15.58 4.92 28.67
N LYS A 124 16.46 5.91 28.78
CA LYS A 124 16.30 7.19 28.04
C LYS A 124 16.51 6.99 26.55
N VAL A 125 17.52 6.20 26.17
CA VAL A 125 17.80 5.87 24.77
C VAL A 125 16.65 5.07 24.20
N LEU A 126 16.22 4.00 24.87
CA LEU A 126 15.10 3.17 24.42
C LEU A 126 13.79 3.95 24.31
N ASN A 127 13.50 4.85 25.26
CA ASN A 127 12.31 5.70 25.20
C ASN A 127 12.33 6.67 24.00
N ARG A 128 13.51 7.14 23.58
CA ARG A 128 13.65 7.95 22.36
C ARG A 128 13.25 7.15 21.12
N PHE A 129 13.79 5.93 20.97
CA PHE A 129 13.42 5.04 19.86
C PHE A 129 11.92 4.69 19.88
N TYR A 130 11.36 4.47 21.06
CA TYR A 130 9.93 4.21 21.22
C TYR A 130 9.06 5.43 20.83
N SER A 131 9.50 6.65 21.15
CA SER A 131 8.83 7.87 20.70
C SER A 131 8.87 7.98 19.17
N GLN A 132 10.05 7.82 18.57
CA GLN A 132 10.20 7.86 17.10
C GLN A 132 9.34 6.79 16.42
N TYR A 133 9.25 5.59 16.99
CA TYR A 133 8.35 4.55 16.52
C TYR A 133 6.88 5.00 16.53
N LYS A 134 6.42 5.59 17.65
CA LYS A 134 5.05 6.12 17.74
C LYS A 134 4.79 7.20 16.71
N ASP A 135 5.74 8.10 16.51
CA ASP A 135 5.60 9.22 15.59
C ASP A 135 5.43 8.72 14.16
N ILE A 136 6.24 7.73 13.74
CA ILE A 136 6.14 7.09 12.42
C ILE A 136 4.78 6.42 12.23
N VAL A 137 4.31 5.64 13.22
CA VAL A 137 3.02 4.95 13.14
C VAL A 137 1.87 5.96 13.15
N HIS A 138 1.97 7.02 13.95
CA HIS A 138 0.95 8.06 14.03
C HIS A 138 0.85 8.83 12.72
N GLU A 139 1.97 9.21 12.11
CA GLU A 139 2.00 9.84 10.80
C GLU A 139 1.34 8.96 9.73
N SER A 140 1.68 7.67 9.70
CA SER A 140 1.07 6.71 8.76
C SER A 140 -0.44 6.60 8.93
N ASN A 141 -0.93 6.57 10.17
CA ASN A 141 -2.35 6.50 10.48
C ASN A 141 -3.09 7.81 10.16
N SER A 142 -2.45 8.95 10.40
CA SER A 142 -3.00 10.27 10.07
C SER A 142 -3.16 10.42 8.55
N LYS A 143 -2.11 10.07 7.77
CA LYS A 143 -2.19 10.02 6.30
C LYS A 143 -3.30 9.06 5.84
N TRP A 144 -3.39 7.87 6.41
CA TRP A 144 -4.47 6.92 6.07
C TRP A 144 -5.87 7.49 6.35
N LYS A 145 -6.01 8.26 7.42
CA LYS A 145 -7.28 8.90 7.78
C LYS A 145 -7.62 10.02 6.79
N GLU A 146 -6.68 10.89 6.48
CA GLU A 146 -6.83 11.96 5.48
C GLU A 146 -7.34 11.39 4.14
N LEU A 147 -6.69 10.31 3.66
CA LEU A 147 -7.09 9.58 2.45
C LEU A 147 -8.52 9.00 2.45
N ARG A 148 -9.22 9.03 3.59
CA ARG A 148 -10.60 8.53 3.75
C ARG A 148 -11.59 9.55 4.28
N THR A 149 -11.12 10.70 4.72
CA THR A 149 -11.98 11.74 5.31
C THR A 149 -12.07 12.97 4.42
N ASP A 150 -11.20 13.11 3.42
CA ASP A 150 -11.25 14.17 2.40
C ASP A 150 -12.23 13.86 1.25
N ASP A 151 -13.41 13.30 1.59
CA ASP A 151 -14.61 13.26 0.74
C ASP A 151 -15.57 14.42 1.10
#